data_AF-A0A942Y4K5-F1
#
_entry.id   AF-A0A942Y4K5-F1
#
_cell.length_a   1.000
_cell.length_b   1.000
_cell.length_c   1.000
_cell.angle_alpha   90.00
_cell.angle_beta   90.00
_cell.angle_gamma   90.00
#
_symmetry.space_group_name_H-M   'P 1'
#
loop_
_entity.id
_entity.type
_entity.pdbx_description
1 polymer ?
#
loop_
_entity_poly.entity_id
_entity_poly.type
_entity_poly.pdbx_seq_one_letter_code
_entity_poly.pdbx_strand_id
1 'polypeptide(L)'
;MDKTAFFTMPSGLYVVSAAADGLRAGCVINTAVQVTSAPARISVAVNKENVTSGVIASAKAFALTVIDQTADMLYIGNFGFRTSSDYDKFAKYETHETALGMPYVPEHAAALFSCRLIDAVDVGTHLLFIGEVEDAERLSGEAPLTYDYYHKVLKGKTPPKASSYQG
;
A
#
# COMPACT_ATOMS: atom_id res chain seq x y z
N MET A 1 -22.95 -17.29 -5.78
CA MET A 1 -22.32 -16.74 -4.57
C MET A 1 -22.74 -15.29 -4.45
N ASP A 2 -23.21 -14.87 -3.28
CA ASP A 2 -23.48 -13.47 -3.00
C ASP A 2 -22.15 -12.72 -2.83
N LYS A 3 -21.81 -11.85 -3.78
CA LYS A 3 -20.56 -11.07 -3.76
C LYS A 3 -20.60 -9.90 -2.77
N THR A 4 -21.79 -9.51 -2.28
CA THR A 4 -21.91 -8.38 -1.36
C THR A 4 -21.28 -8.68 0.01
N ALA A 5 -21.17 -9.96 0.38
CA ALA A 5 -20.49 -10.40 1.59
C ALA A 5 -19.05 -9.89 1.72
N PHE A 6 -18.32 -9.75 0.61
CA PHE A 6 -16.94 -9.23 0.64
C PHE A 6 -16.85 -7.78 1.10
N PHE A 7 -17.91 -6.97 0.93
CA PHE A 7 -17.93 -5.58 1.42
C PHE A 7 -18.08 -5.48 2.93
N THR A 8 -18.43 -6.58 3.61
CA THR A 8 -18.54 -6.61 5.08
C THR A 8 -17.18 -6.84 5.75
N MET A 9 -16.15 -7.23 4.99
CA MET A 9 -14.80 -7.40 5.51
C MET A 9 -14.13 -6.02 5.73
N PRO A 10 -13.83 -5.63 6.97
CA PRO A 10 -13.17 -4.36 7.22
C PRO A 10 -11.74 -4.38 6.70
N SER A 11 -11.29 -3.23 6.21
CA SER A 11 -9.91 -3.00 5.79
C SER A 11 -9.53 -1.53 6.01
N GLY A 12 -8.24 -1.28 6.23
CA GLY A 12 -7.67 0.05 6.12
C GLY A 12 -7.43 0.44 4.66
N LEU A 13 -6.84 1.61 4.47
CA LEU A 13 -6.25 2.02 3.20
C LEU A 13 -4.78 2.36 3.42
N TYR A 14 -3.94 1.91 2.50
CA TYR A 14 -2.49 1.96 2.64
C TYR A 14 -1.84 2.37 1.33
N VAL A 15 -0.64 2.95 1.39
CA VAL A 15 0.28 2.98 0.25
C VAL A 15 1.37 1.97 0.53
N VAL A 16 1.56 1.01 -0.39
CA VAL A 16 2.76 0.19 -0.44
C VAL A 16 3.69 0.76 -1.50
N SER A 17 4.97 0.91 -1.16
CA SER A 17 5.97 1.52 -2.02
C SER A 17 7.32 0.81 -1.95
N ALA A 18 8.08 0.90 -3.03
CA ALA A 18 9.42 0.34 -3.14
C ALA A 18 10.25 1.12 -4.17
N ALA A 19 11.58 0.97 -4.10
CA ALA A 19 12.49 1.50 -5.10
C ALA A 19 13.55 0.46 -5.50
N ALA A 20 13.77 0.30 -6.80
CA ALA A 20 14.83 -0.54 -7.35
C ALA A 20 15.24 0.01 -8.71
N ASP A 21 16.51 -0.16 -9.09
CA ASP A 21 17.01 0.16 -10.43
C ASP A 21 16.69 1.60 -10.90
N GLY A 22 16.72 2.56 -9.97
CA GLY A 22 16.40 3.97 -10.23
C GLY A 22 14.91 4.28 -10.37
N LEU A 23 14.02 3.30 -10.23
CA LEU A 23 12.57 3.45 -10.30
C LEU A 23 11.94 3.41 -8.91
N ARG A 24 11.24 4.48 -8.54
CA ARG A 24 10.39 4.54 -7.34
C ARG A 24 8.94 4.23 -7.73
N ALA A 25 8.34 3.25 -7.07
CA ALA A 25 6.96 2.85 -7.33
C ALA A 25 6.13 2.80 -6.06
N GLY A 26 4.84 3.07 -6.19
CA GLY A 26 3.90 2.99 -5.08
C GLY A 26 2.47 2.83 -5.59
N CYS A 27 1.66 2.07 -4.86
CA CYS A 27 0.23 1.97 -5.16
C CYS A 27 -0.62 1.89 -3.89
N VAL A 28 -1.86 2.38 -4.01
CA VAL A 28 -2.87 2.20 -2.96
C VAL A 28 -3.28 0.73 -2.91
N ILE A 29 -3.33 0.18 -1.70
CA ILE A 29 -3.90 -1.14 -1.39
C ILE A 29 -4.82 -1.02 -0.19
N ASN A 30 -5.80 -1.92 -0.07
CA ASN A 30 -6.59 -2.12 1.14
C ASN A 30 -6.28 -3.47 1.83
N THR A 31 -5.44 -4.29 1.19
CA THR A 31 -5.16 -5.66 1.63
C THR A 31 -3.79 -5.71 2.28
N ALA A 32 -3.71 -5.23 3.52
CA ALA A 32 -2.54 -5.33 4.38
C ALA A 32 -2.96 -5.84 5.77
N VAL A 33 -2.17 -6.74 6.35
CA VAL A 33 -2.44 -7.28 7.69
C VAL A 33 -1.14 -7.73 8.36
N GLN A 34 -1.03 -7.53 9.68
CA GLN A 34 0.03 -8.14 10.47
C GLN A 34 -0.25 -9.64 10.61
N VAL A 35 0.72 -10.47 10.26
CA VAL A 35 0.59 -11.94 10.24
C VAL A 35 1.16 -12.57 11.50
N THR A 36 2.31 -12.08 11.98
CA THR A 36 2.97 -12.59 13.19
C THR A 36 3.50 -11.44 14.05
N SER A 37 3.62 -11.70 15.35
CA SER A 37 4.20 -10.76 16.32
C SER A 37 5.70 -10.99 16.57
N ALA A 38 6.17 -12.25 16.50
CA ALA A 38 7.57 -12.61 16.74
C ALA A 38 8.07 -13.68 15.73
N PRO A 39 8.92 -13.31 14.76
CA PRO A 39 9.24 -11.93 14.38
C PRO A 39 7.99 -11.18 13.86
N ALA A 40 8.01 -9.85 13.92
CA ALA A 40 6.90 -9.04 13.42
C ALA A 40 6.85 -9.14 11.89
N ARG A 41 5.71 -9.57 11.33
CA ARG A 41 5.54 -9.70 9.88
C ARG A 41 4.24 -9.11 9.40
N ILE A 42 4.28 -8.48 8.23
CA ILE A 42 3.13 -7.91 7.55
C ILE A 42 3.01 -8.55 6.17
N SER A 43 1.79 -8.91 5.78
CA SER A 43 1.49 -9.30 4.41
C SER A 43 0.76 -8.19 3.67
N VAL A 44 1.14 -7.97 2.41
CA VAL A 44 0.47 -7.04 1.48
C VAL A 44 0.13 -7.77 0.17
N ALA A 45 -1.11 -7.64 -0.31
CA ALA A 45 -1.50 -8.19 -1.60
C ALA A 45 -1.40 -7.12 -2.68
N VAL A 46 -0.64 -7.40 -3.74
CA VAL A 46 -0.41 -6.47 -4.85
C VAL A 46 -0.65 -7.19 -6.17
N ASN A 47 -1.45 -6.58 -7.05
CA ASN A 47 -1.73 -7.12 -8.38
C ASN A 47 -0.43 -7.24 -9.20
N LYS A 48 -0.25 -8.37 -9.89
CA LYS A 48 0.95 -8.65 -10.70
C LYS A 48 1.18 -7.64 -11.81
N GLU A 49 0.12 -7.01 -12.31
CA GLU A 49 0.18 -5.98 -13.34
C GLU A 49 0.49 -4.58 -12.81
N ASN A 50 0.61 -4.40 -11.48
CA ASN A 50 1.09 -3.13 -10.93
C ASN A 50 2.62 -3.11 -11.03
N VAL A 51 3.17 -2.02 -11.56
CA VAL A 51 4.63 -1.77 -11.59
C VAL A 51 5.24 -1.95 -10.20
N THR A 52 4.53 -1.50 -9.16
CA THR A 52 4.93 -1.67 -7.75
C THR A 52 5.24 -3.13 -7.39
N SER A 53 4.48 -4.11 -7.92
CA SER A 53 4.71 -5.54 -7.64
C SER A 53 6.09 -6.00 -8.12
N GLY A 54 6.46 -5.63 -9.34
CA GLY A 54 7.79 -5.91 -9.89
C GLY A 54 8.90 -5.20 -9.10
N VAL A 55 8.69 -3.94 -8.73
CA VAL A 55 9.69 -3.16 -7.97
C VAL A 55 9.91 -3.75 -6.57
N ILE A 56 8.87 -4.19 -5.87
CA ILE A 56 9.01 -4.91 -4.58
C ILE A 56 9.85 -6.17 -4.76
N ALA A 57 9.57 -6.96 -5.81
CA ALA A 57 10.28 -8.20 -6.09
C ALA A 57 11.76 -7.98 -6.40
N SER A 58 12.11 -6.89 -7.10
CA SER A 58 13.49 -6.49 -7.37
C SER A 58 14.19 -5.92 -6.13
N ALA A 59 13.53 -5.02 -5.39
CA ALA A 59 14.08 -4.34 -4.22
C ALA A 59 14.35 -5.29 -3.03
N LYS A 60 13.59 -6.39 -2.93
CA LYS A 60 13.56 -7.27 -1.75
C LYS A 60 13.17 -6.54 -0.45
N ALA A 61 12.48 -5.42 -0.58
CA ALA A 61 11.96 -4.62 0.52
C ALA A 61 10.75 -3.81 0.05
N PHE A 62 9.96 -3.32 1.00
CA PHE A 62 8.89 -2.36 0.76
C PHE A 62 8.64 -1.50 2.00
N ALA A 63 8.18 -0.27 1.78
CA ALA A 63 7.55 0.56 2.80
C ALA A 63 6.03 0.39 2.72
N LEU A 64 5.37 0.40 3.88
CA LEU A 64 3.92 0.45 4.00
C LEU A 64 3.53 1.64 4.87
N THR A 65 2.75 2.56 4.32
CA THR A 65 2.14 3.64 5.10
C THR A 65 0.64 3.41 5.28
N VAL A 66 0.16 3.68 6.50
CA VAL A 66 -1.27 3.68 6.81
C VAL A 66 -1.81 5.05 6.47
N ILE A 67 -2.71 5.14 5.49
CA ILE A 67 -3.31 6.42 5.09
C ILE A 67 -4.23 6.90 6.22
N ASP A 68 -4.15 8.17 6.57
CA ASP A 68 -5.04 8.80 7.56
C ASP A 68 -6.17 9.61 6.90
N GLN A 69 -7.12 10.06 7.73
CA GLN A 69 -8.32 10.76 7.26
C GLN A 69 -8.07 12.18 6.72
N THR A 70 -6.83 12.69 6.79
CA THR A 70 -6.48 13.97 6.16
C THR A 70 -6.25 13.82 4.65
N ALA A 71 -6.06 12.58 4.16
CA ALA A 71 -5.83 12.29 2.76
C ALA A 71 -7.00 12.73 1.87
N ASP A 72 -6.70 13.53 0.85
CA ASP A 72 -7.67 13.93 -0.16
C ASP A 72 -7.71 12.96 -1.36
N MET A 73 -8.67 13.19 -2.25
CA MET A 73 -8.82 12.39 -3.46
C MET A 73 -7.68 12.60 -4.47
N LEU A 74 -6.90 13.67 -4.37
CA LEU A 74 -5.74 13.90 -5.23
C LEU A 74 -4.57 13.00 -4.81
N TYR A 75 -4.34 12.84 -3.51
CA TYR A 75 -3.37 11.91 -2.94
C TYR A 75 -3.74 10.46 -3.26
N ILE A 76 -4.97 10.06 -2.94
CA ILE A 76 -5.44 8.69 -3.23
C ILE A 76 -5.46 8.44 -4.74
N GLY A 77 -5.91 9.43 -5.53
CA GLY A 77 -5.89 9.41 -6.99
C GLY A 77 -4.49 9.16 -7.57
N ASN A 78 -3.49 9.82 -6.99
CA ASN A 78 -2.10 9.73 -7.42
C ASN A 78 -1.53 8.32 -7.31
N PHE A 79 -1.69 7.69 -6.14
CA PHE A 79 -1.16 6.36 -5.91
C PHE A 79 -2.11 5.25 -6.39
N GLY A 80 -3.41 5.51 -6.50
CA GLY A 80 -4.42 4.51 -6.87
C GLY A 80 -4.74 4.39 -8.36
N PHE A 81 -4.57 5.47 -9.15
CA PHE A 81 -5.05 5.52 -10.54
C PHE A 81 -3.98 5.91 -11.58
N ARG A 82 -2.73 6.12 -11.15
CA ARG A 82 -1.58 6.32 -12.06
C ARG A 82 -0.66 5.11 -12.02
N THR A 83 0.12 4.90 -13.07
CA THR A 83 1.17 3.87 -13.08
C THR A 83 2.52 4.52 -12.80
N SER A 84 3.42 3.79 -12.12
CA SER A 84 4.74 4.32 -11.78
C SER A 84 5.73 4.23 -12.95
N SER A 85 5.37 3.54 -14.04
CA SER A 85 6.22 3.42 -15.24
C SER A 85 6.32 4.69 -16.06
N ASP A 86 5.30 5.56 -16.03
CA ASP A 86 5.22 6.78 -16.84
C ASP A 86 5.02 8.06 -16.00
N TYR A 87 4.80 7.93 -14.70
CA TYR A 87 4.55 9.04 -13.79
C TYR A 87 5.26 8.85 -12.46
N ASP A 88 6.14 9.80 -12.10
CA ASP A 88 6.72 9.85 -10.76
C ASP A 88 5.67 10.36 -9.76
N LYS A 89 5.06 9.42 -9.05
CA LYS A 89 4.04 9.66 -8.03
C LYS A 89 4.57 10.42 -6.82
N PHE A 90 5.87 10.38 -6.57
CA PHE A 90 6.51 10.97 -5.39
C PHE A 90 6.96 12.41 -5.65
N ALA A 91 7.19 12.80 -6.92
CA ALA A 91 7.77 14.09 -7.28
C ALA A 91 7.04 15.35 -6.75
N LYS A 92 5.75 15.23 -6.42
CA LYS A 92 4.91 16.33 -5.92
C LYS A 92 4.67 16.30 -4.41
N TYR A 93 5.27 15.36 -3.69
CA TYR A 93 5.16 15.23 -2.25
C TYR A 93 6.55 15.25 -1.62
N GLU A 94 6.64 15.76 -0.39
CA GLU A 94 7.83 15.52 0.41
C GLU A 94 8.01 14.01 0.60
N THR A 95 9.16 13.50 0.16
CA THR A 95 9.43 12.07 0.12
C THR A 95 10.64 11.76 0.98
N HIS A 96 10.45 10.84 1.91
CA HIS A 96 11.49 10.33 2.80
C HIS A 96 11.83 8.89 2.39
N GLU A 97 12.92 8.37 2.91
CA GLU A 97 13.35 7.00 2.67
C GLU A 97 13.52 6.26 4.00
N THR A 98 13.04 5.02 4.04
CA THR A 98 13.31 4.10 5.14
C THR A 98 14.80 3.73 5.18
N ALA A 99 15.27 3.13 6.28
CA ALA A 99 16.63 2.57 6.36
C ALA A 99 16.94 1.52 5.27
N LEU A 100 15.90 0.88 4.72
CA LEU A 100 16.00 -0.05 3.58
C LEU A 100 16.01 0.65 2.21
N GLY A 101 15.99 1.99 2.16
CA GLY A 101 15.97 2.78 0.93
C GLY A 101 14.61 2.84 0.23
N MET A 102 13.54 2.39 0.88
CA MET A 102 12.19 2.40 0.31
C MET A 102 11.53 3.77 0.51
N PRO A 103 10.98 4.41 -0.55
CA PRO A 103 10.43 5.74 -0.46
C PRO A 103 9.05 5.73 0.20
N TYR A 104 8.74 6.76 0.98
CA TYR A 104 7.39 6.98 1.51
C TYR A 104 7.09 8.48 1.60
N VAL A 105 5.80 8.81 1.67
CA VAL A 105 5.30 10.17 1.86
C VAL A 105 4.76 10.28 3.28
N PRO A 106 5.36 11.09 4.18
CA PRO A 106 4.87 11.27 5.55
C PRO A 106 3.53 12.00 5.61
N GLU A 107 3.28 12.87 4.63
CA GLU A 107 1.99 13.55 4.46
C GLU A 107 0.86 12.52 4.30
N HIS A 108 -0.23 12.73 5.06
CA HIS A 108 -1.41 11.86 5.09
C HIS A 108 -1.17 10.41 5.56
N ALA A 109 -0.09 10.18 6.33
CA ALA A 109 0.22 8.88 6.91
C ALA A 109 0.10 8.88 8.44
N ALA A 110 -0.69 7.95 8.98
CA ALA A 110 -0.75 7.69 10.42
C ALA A 110 0.48 6.95 10.95
N ALA A 111 1.00 6.02 10.15
CA ALA A 111 2.12 5.17 10.52
C ALA A 111 2.89 4.68 9.29
N LEU A 112 4.14 4.29 9.53
CA LEU A 112 5.08 3.69 8.58
C LEU A 112 5.56 2.33 9.10
N PHE A 113 5.75 1.39 8.19
CA PHE A 113 6.45 0.14 8.42
C PHE A 113 7.49 -0.08 7.32
N SER A 114 8.76 -0.24 7.71
CA SER A 114 9.87 -0.63 6.82
C SER A 114 10.02 -2.15 6.85
N CYS A 115 9.78 -2.81 5.72
CA CYS A 115 9.69 -4.26 5.65
C CYS A 115 10.72 -4.85 4.70
N ARG A 116 11.54 -5.78 5.20
CA ARG A 116 12.39 -6.64 4.37
C ARG A 116 11.57 -7.81 3.84
N LEU A 117 11.63 -8.08 2.54
CA LEU A 117 10.86 -9.14 1.92
C LEU A 117 11.39 -10.52 2.34
N ILE A 118 10.50 -11.38 2.84
CA ILE A 118 10.81 -12.75 3.25
C ILE A 118 10.29 -13.76 2.24
N ASP A 119 9.06 -13.55 1.75
CA ASP A 119 8.41 -14.47 0.84
C ASP A 119 7.40 -13.75 -0.07
N ALA A 120 7.08 -14.37 -1.20
CA ALA A 120 6.06 -13.92 -2.13
C ALA A 120 5.22 -15.12 -2.59
N VAL A 121 3.96 -15.16 -2.15
CA VAL A 121 3.05 -16.25 -2.47
C VAL A 121 2.18 -15.88 -3.67
N ASP A 122 2.19 -16.72 -4.70
CA ASP A 122 1.31 -16.57 -5.84
C ASP A 122 -0.12 -16.99 -5.50
N VAL A 123 -1.06 -16.04 -5.63
CA VAL A 123 -2.49 -16.27 -5.36
C VAL A 123 -3.36 -15.96 -6.59
N GLY A 124 -2.81 -16.11 -7.79
CA GLY A 124 -3.51 -15.92 -9.06
C GLY A 124 -3.20 -14.57 -9.69
N THR A 125 -4.12 -13.60 -9.58
CA THR A 125 -3.93 -12.25 -10.17
C THR A 125 -3.01 -11.36 -9.32
N HIS A 126 -2.77 -11.74 -8.07
CA HIS A 126 -1.95 -10.99 -7.11
C HIS A 126 -0.78 -11.84 -6.62
N LEU A 127 0.25 -11.15 -6.12
CA LEU A 127 1.24 -11.72 -5.21
C LEU A 127 0.92 -11.24 -3.80
N LEU A 128 1.00 -12.15 -2.84
CA LEU A 128 1.00 -11.82 -1.42
C LEU A 128 2.45 -11.74 -0.96
N PHE A 129 2.95 -10.51 -0.80
CA PHE A 129 4.30 -10.27 -0.28
C PHE A 129 4.26 -10.32 1.25
N ILE A 130 5.15 -11.10 1.84
CA ILE A 130 5.31 -11.23 3.29
C ILE A 130 6.63 -10.56 3.66
N GLY A 131 6.55 -9.46 4.40
CA GLY A 131 7.70 -8.71 4.89
C GLY A 131 7.90 -8.88 6.39
N GLU A 132 9.15 -8.99 6.82
CA GLU A 132 9.56 -8.83 8.21
C GLU A 132 9.79 -7.35 8.51
N VAL A 133 9.17 -6.85 9.57
CA VAL A 133 9.23 -5.43 9.95
C VAL A 133 10.58 -5.17 10.63
N GLU A 134 11.41 -4.34 10.02
CA GLU A 134 12.71 -3.94 10.58
C GLU A 134 12.61 -2.63 11.35
N ASP A 135 11.69 -1.76 10.95
CA ASP A 135 11.40 -0.50 11.65
C ASP A 135 9.92 -0.12 11.49
N ALA A 136 9.38 0.59 12.48
CA ALA A 136 8.02 1.10 12.46
C ALA A 136 7.91 2.42 13.24
N GLU A 137 7.19 3.37 12.65
CA GLU A 137 7.04 4.71 13.21
C GLU A 137 5.57 5.14 13.18
N ARG A 138 5.11 5.79 14.25
CA ARG A 138 3.85 6.53 14.23
C ARG A 138 4.13 7.94 13.73
N LEU A 139 3.58 8.28 12.58
CA LEU A 139 3.84 9.55 11.88
C LEU A 139 2.83 10.64 12.26
N SER A 140 1.59 10.28 12.63
CA SER A 140 0.56 11.26 12.98
C SER A 140 -0.37 10.83 14.11
N GLY A 141 -1.08 11.81 14.67
CA GLY A 141 -2.14 11.63 15.66
C GLY A 141 -3.50 11.31 15.03
N GLU A 142 -3.62 11.45 13.72
CA GLU A 142 -4.87 11.39 12.97
C GLU A 142 -5.45 9.97 12.91
N ALA A 143 -6.76 9.90 12.71
CA ALA A 143 -7.43 8.62 12.59
C ALA A 143 -7.07 7.93 11.26
N PRO A 144 -6.74 6.62 11.26
CA PRO A 144 -6.57 5.87 10.02
C PRO A 144 -7.82 5.92 9.13
N LEU A 145 -7.58 5.96 7.83
CA LEU A 145 -8.63 5.90 6.82
C LEU A 145 -9.01 4.43 6.59
N THR A 146 -10.29 4.13 6.75
CA THR A 146 -10.83 2.80 6.47
C THR A 146 -11.41 2.74 5.06
N TYR A 147 -11.43 1.54 4.47
CA TYR A 147 -12.05 1.34 3.17
C TYR A 147 -13.55 1.64 3.17
N ASP A 148 -14.22 1.44 4.31
CA ASP A 148 -15.62 1.84 4.50
C ASP A 148 -15.78 3.37 4.47
N TYR A 149 -14.89 4.12 5.13
CA TYR A 149 -14.86 5.59 5.08
C TYR A 149 -14.59 6.09 3.66
N TYR A 150 -13.64 5.47 2.95
CA TYR A 150 -13.32 5.79 1.56
C TYR A 150 -14.56 5.74 0.64
N HIS A 151 -15.37 4.69 0.77
CA HIS A 151 -16.57 4.51 -0.05
C HIS A 151 -17.74 5.38 0.41
N LYS A 152 -18.02 5.44 1.71
CA LYS A 152 -19.21 6.13 2.22
C LYS A 152 -19.05 7.64 2.31
N VAL A 153 -17.87 8.13 2.67
CA VAL A 153 -17.62 9.56 2.92
C VAL A 153 -16.96 10.21 1.72
N LEU A 154 -15.84 9.65 1.26
CA LEU A 154 -15.10 10.22 0.12
C LEU A 154 -15.71 9.86 -1.25
N LYS A 155 -16.70 8.95 -1.29
CA LYS A 155 -17.35 8.46 -2.51
C LYS A 155 -16.33 7.98 -3.55
N GLY A 156 -15.27 7.36 -3.05
CA GLY A 156 -14.16 6.85 -3.84
C GLY A 156 -14.57 5.71 -4.78
N LYS A 157 -13.76 5.47 -5.81
CA LYS A 157 -13.95 4.35 -6.74
C LYS A 157 -12.86 3.32 -6.51
N THR A 158 -13.19 2.04 -6.67
CA THR A 158 -12.19 0.98 -6.58
C THR A 158 -11.48 0.82 -7.93
N PRO A 159 -10.15 0.95 -8.00
CA PRO A 159 -9.41 0.69 -9.24
C PRO A 159 -9.54 -0.79 -9.68
N PRO A 160 -9.53 -1.10 -10.99
CA PRO A 160 -9.67 -2.49 -11.49
C PRO A 160 -8.63 -3.48 -10.96
N LYS A 161 -7.46 -2.99 -10.55
CA LYS A 161 -6.34 -3.80 -10.04
C LYS A 161 -6.36 -4.00 -8.52
N ALA A 162 -7.36 -3.47 -7.80
CA ALA A 162 -7.48 -3.70 -6.36
C ALA A 162 -8.07 -5.09 -6.07
N SER A 163 -7.67 -5.72 -4.96
CA SER A 163 -8.17 -7.05 -4.57
C SER A 163 -9.68 -7.07 -4.28
N SER A 164 -10.24 -5.92 -3.90
CA SER A 164 -11.68 -5.73 -3.65
C SER A 164 -12.47 -5.26 -4.88
N TYR A 165 -11.87 -5.22 -6.07
CA TYR A 165 -12.60 -4.82 -7.28
C TYR A 165 -13.70 -5.82 -7.63
N GLN A 166 -14.92 -5.33 -7.79
CA GLN A 166 -16.03 -6.09 -8.35
C GLN A 166 -16.42 -5.44 -9.67
N GLY A 167 -16.08 -6.11 -10.78
CA GLY A 167 -16.45 -5.72 -12.14
C GLY A 167 -17.95 -5.80 -12.40
#